data_AF-A0A416YKY0-F1
#
_entry.id   AF-A0A416YKY0-F1
#
_cell.length_a   1.000
_cell.length_b   1.000
_cell.length_c   1.000
_cell.angle_alpha   90.00
_cell.angle_beta   90.00
_cell.angle_gamma   90.00
#
_symmetry.space_group_name_H-M   'P 1'
#
loop_
_entity.id
_entity.type
_entity.pdbx_description
1 polymer ?
#
loop_
_entity_poly.entity_id
_entity_poly.type
_entity_poly.pdbx_seq_one_letter_code
_entity_poly.pdbx_strand_id
1 'polypeptide(L)'
;MKITHNDAVVLEGIVCNLYNGARQGSMGGIIEASHFERNPFHAALICISKLYSGMFDDKIDQFVCTWETVFNYPDENQEYTIEQYIKELRELISILK
;
A
#
# COMPACT_ATOMS: atom_id res chain seq x y z
N MET A 1 -0.95 6.39 -10.90
CA MET A 1 -2.44 6.38 -10.79
C MET A 1 -2.89 7.38 -9.72
N LYS A 2 -3.97 8.14 -9.97
CA LYS A 2 -4.62 8.98 -8.94
C LYS A 2 -5.70 8.17 -8.21
N ILE A 3 -5.86 8.39 -6.91
CA ILE A 3 -6.87 7.72 -6.08
C ILE A 3 -7.76 8.75 -5.40
N THR A 4 -8.93 8.34 -4.91
CA THR A 4 -9.80 9.22 -4.14
C THR A 4 -9.39 9.24 -2.66
N HIS A 5 -9.85 10.26 -1.92
CA HIS A 5 -9.66 10.30 -0.48
C HIS A 5 -10.27 9.07 0.23
N ASN A 6 -11.41 8.57 -0.25
CA ASN A 6 -12.03 7.37 0.32
C ASN A 6 -11.15 6.13 0.12
N ASP A 7 -10.49 5.99 -1.02
CA ASP A 7 -9.52 4.90 -1.25
C ASP A 7 -8.34 5.04 -0.29
N ALA A 8 -7.88 6.26 -0.05
CA ALA A 8 -6.79 6.53 0.88
C ALA A 8 -7.16 6.21 2.34
N VAL A 9 -8.41 6.42 2.74
CA VAL A 9 -8.95 5.97 4.05
C VAL A 9 -8.93 4.45 4.15
N VAL A 10 -9.22 3.72 3.06
CA VAL A 10 -9.09 2.26 3.05
C VAL A 10 -7.64 1.81 3.27
N LEU A 11 -6.68 2.47 2.60
CA LEU A 11 -5.25 2.20 2.79
C LEU A 11 -4.80 2.50 4.23
N GLU A 12 -5.24 3.62 4.80
CA GLU A 12 -5.00 3.95 6.21
C GLU A 12 -5.51 2.85 7.14
N GLY A 13 -6.75 2.39 6.93
CA GLY A 13 -7.32 1.28 7.69
C GLY A 13 -6.50 -0.01 7.60
N ILE A 14 -5.96 -0.34 6.43
CA ILE A 14 -5.09 -1.51 6.24
C ILE A 14 -3.82 -1.38 7.10
N VAL A 15 -3.13 -0.25 7.00
CA VAL A 15 -1.88 -0.01 7.73
C VAL A 15 -2.13 0.04 9.24
N CYS A 16 -3.16 0.75 9.70
CA CYS A 16 -3.53 0.85 11.11
C CYS A 16 -3.82 -0.52 11.73
N ASN A 17 -4.56 -1.38 11.02
CA ASN A 17 -4.87 -2.75 11.48
C ASN A 17 -3.61 -3.61 11.61
N LEU A 18 -2.60 -3.39 10.78
CA LEU A 18 -1.34 -4.13 10.84
C LEU A 18 -0.48 -3.77 12.06
N TYR A 19 -0.59 -2.53 12.54
CA TYR A 19 0.15 -2.03 13.70
C TYR A 19 -0.68 -2.10 15.00
N ASN A 20 -1.46 -3.17 15.18
CA ASN A 20 -2.32 -3.40 16.36
C ASN A 20 -3.27 -2.24 16.67
N GLY A 21 -3.86 -1.61 15.65
CA GLY A 21 -4.77 -0.48 15.82
C GLY A 21 -4.03 0.83 16.11
N ALA A 22 -2.88 1.03 15.45
CA ALA A 22 -2.23 2.33 15.43
C ALA A 22 -3.26 3.42 15.10
N ARG A 23 -3.15 4.57 15.79
CA ARG A 23 -4.09 5.68 15.61
C ARG A 23 -3.77 6.43 14.32
N GLN A 24 -4.78 7.07 13.74
CA GLN A 24 -4.58 8.04 12.65
C GLN A 24 -3.50 9.07 13.05
N GLY A 25 -2.61 9.38 12.11
CA GLY A 25 -1.47 10.27 12.36
C GLY A 25 -0.28 9.60 13.06
N SER A 26 -0.30 8.28 13.28
CA SER A 26 0.87 7.53 13.74
C SER A 26 2.04 7.64 12.75
N MET A 27 3.25 7.34 13.23
CA MET A 27 4.50 7.56 12.47
C MET A 27 4.69 9.03 12.06
N GLY A 28 4.29 9.99 12.91
CA GLY A 28 4.47 11.41 12.66
C GLY A 28 3.62 11.96 11.50
N GLY A 29 2.42 11.43 11.30
CA GLY A 29 1.52 11.83 10.21
C GLY A 29 1.68 11.03 8.91
N ILE A 30 2.54 10.00 8.89
CA ILE A 30 2.73 9.17 7.69
C ILE A 30 1.58 8.16 7.53
N ILE A 31 1.07 7.60 8.63
CA ILE A 31 -0.13 6.75 8.60
C ILE A 31 -1.35 7.68 8.67
N GLU A 32 -1.67 8.30 7.53
CA GLU A 32 -2.79 9.22 7.37
C GLU A 32 -3.35 9.14 5.94
N ALA A 33 -4.68 9.16 5.81
CA ALA A 33 -5.35 9.16 4.50
C ALA A 33 -4.85 10.29 3.58
N SER A 34 -4.66 11.51 4.10
CA SER A 34 -4.13 12.66 3.35
C SER A 34 -2.73 12.41 2.77
N HIS A 35 -1.92 11.57 3.43
CA HIS A 35 -0.62 11.16 2.93
C HIS A 35 -0.75 10.11 1.83
N PHE A 36 -1.59 9.10 2.05
CA PHE A 36 -1.82 8.03 1.08
C PHE A 36 -2.58 8.48 -0.17
N GLU A 37 -3.40 9.52 -0.10
CA GLU A 37 -4.02 10.11 -1.29
C GLU A 37 -2.96 10.68 -2.26
N ARG A 38 -1.90 11.28 -1.70
CA ARG A 38 -0.77 11.83 -2.46
C ARG A 38 0.26 10.76 -2.82
N ASN A 39 0.43 9.77 -1.95
CA ASN A 39 1.47 8.74 -2.05
C ASN A 39 0.91 7.34 -1.69
N PRO A 40 0.02 6.77 -2.50
CA PRO A 40 -0.68 5.51 -2.17
C PRO A 40 0.27 4.32 -2.04
N PHE A 41 1.37 4.33 -2.79
CA PHE A 41 2.39 3.28 -2.73
C PHE A 41 3.11 3.21 -1.37
N HIS A 42 3.18 4.32 -0.63
CA HIS A 42 3.79 4.32 0.71
C HIS A 42 3.04 3.39 1.69
N ALA A 43 1.73 3.17 1.51
CA ALA A 43 1.00 2.21 2.32
C ALA A 43 1.59 0.80 2.19
N ALA A 44 1.93 0.36 0.97
CA ALA A 44 2.57 -0.93 0.74
C ALA A 44 3.95 -1.00 1.37
N LEU A 45 4.80 0.02 1.18
CA LEU A 45 6.15 0.05 1.76
C LEU A 45 6.12 -0.08 3.28
N ILE A 46 5.20 0.61 3.95
CA ILE A 46 5.03 0.54 5.42
C ILE A 46 4.55 -0.85 5.87
N CYS A 47 3.65 -1.48 5.10
CA CYS A 47 3.20 -2.84 5.39
C CYS A 47 4.31 -3.86 5.20
N ILE A 48 5.05 -3.79 4.09
CA ILE A 48 6.17 -4.66 3.77
C ILE A 48 7.27 -4.49 4.82
N SER A 49 7.67 -3.26 5.14
CA SER A 49 8.72 -3.00 6.13
C SER A 49 8.38 -3.56 7.51
N LYS A 50 7.08 -3.62 7.86
CA LYS A 50 6.62 -4.19 9.12
C LYS A 50 6.68 -5.71 9.16
N LEU A 51 6.35 -6.35 8.04
CA LEU A 51 6.18 -7.81 7.96
C LEU A 51 7.43 -8.52 7.42
N TYR A 52 8.38 -7.79 6.86
CA TYR A 52 9.54 -8.38 6.22
C TYR A 52 10.32 -9.26 7.19
N SER A 53 10.46 -10.53 6.84
CA SER A 53 11.10 -11.57 7.64
C SER A 53 12.38 -12.12 6.99
N GLY A 54 12.82 -11.55 5.87
CA GLY A 54 13.89 -12.12 5.03
C GLY A 54 13.42 -13.26 4.12
N MET A 55 12.12 -13.37 3.88
CA MET A 55 11.49 -14.37 3.00
C MET A 55 10.55 -13.70 2.00
N PHE A 56 10.20 -14.44 0.95
CA PHE A 56 9.26 -14.03 -0.11
C PHE A 56 9.72 -12.82 -0.94
N ASP A 57 11.04 -12.63 -1.08
CA ASP A 57 11.63 -11.54 -1.86
C ASP A 57 11.04 -11.48 -3.28
N ASP A 58 10.91 -12.62 -3.97
CA ASP A 58 10.32 -12.68 -5.32
C ASP A 58 8.89 -12.13 -5.37
N LYS A 59 8.10 -12.34 -4.32
CA LYS A 59 6.70 -11.87 -4.24
C LYS A 59 6.63 -10.39 -3.90
N ILE A 60 7.51 -9.94 -3.01
CA ILE A 60 7.65 -8.53 -2.67
C ILE A 60 8.11 -7.75 -3.91
N ASP A 61 9.15 -8.23 -4.60
CA ASP A 61 9.72 -7.62 -5.79
C ASP A 61 8.69 -7.53 -6.91
N GLN A 62 8.01 -8.64 -7.22
CA GLN A 62 6.93 -8.66 -8.21
C GLN A 62 5.85 -7.60 -7.92
N PHE A 63 5.41 -7.50 -6.66
CA PHE A 63 4.41 -6.52 -6.25
C PHE A 63 4.95 -5.08 -6.35
N VAL A 64 6.14 -4.83 -5.81
CA VAL A 64 6.78 -3.51 -5.76
C VAL A 64 7.04 -2.99 -7.17
N CYS A 65 7.68 -3.77 -8.04
CA CYS A 65 7.98 -3.37 -9.40
C CYS A 65 6.71 -3.06 -10.20
N THR A 66 5.65 -3.87 -10.03
CA THR A 66 4.38 -3.66 -10.73
C THR A 66 3.73 -2.36 -10.27
N TRP A 67 3.46 -2.22 -8.97
CA TRP A 67 2.66 -1.11 -8.46
C TRP A 67 3.42 0.21 -8.43
N GLU A 68 4.75 0.20 -8.23
CA GLU A 68 5.57 1.41 -8.41
C GLU A 68 5.46 1.94 -9.84
N THR A 69 5.53 1.06 -10.84
CA THR A 69 5.37 1.43 -12.26
C THR A 69 3.98 1.99 -12.53
N VAL A 70 2.92 1.32 -12.08
CA VAL A 70 1.52 1.78 -12.24
C VAL A 70 1.28 3.15 -11.57
N PHE A 71 1.89 3.38 -10.40
CA PHE A 71 1.74 4.67 -9.73
C PHE A 71 2.51 5.79 -10.42
N ASN A 72 3.72 5.53 -10.92
CA ASN A 72 4.58 6.51 -11.58
C ASN A 72 4.19 6.81 -13.03
N TYR A 73 3.64 5.84 -13.76
CA TYR A 73 3.28 5.96 -15.18
C TYR A 73 1.78 5.66 -15.42
N PRO A 74 0.84 6.44 -14.85
CA PRO A 74 -0.59 6.17 -14.94
C PRO A 74 -1.13 6.10 -16.36
N ASP A 75 -0.60 6.92 -17.27
CA ASP A 75 -1.10 7.01 -18.64
C ASP A 75 -0.77 5.75 -19.47
N GLU A 76 0.27 5.03 -19.07
CA GLU A 76 0.73 3.77 -19.70
C GLU A 76 0.10 2.53 -19.05
N ASN A 77 -0.62 2.70 -17.93
CA ASN A 77 -1.12 1.62 -17.07
C ASN A 77 -2.60 1.82 -16.71
N GLN A 78 -3.42 2.26 -17.68
CA GLN A 78 -4.83 2.62 -17.46
C GLN A 78 -5.75 1.43 -17.18
N GLU A 79 -5.30 0.21 -17.47
CA GLU A 79 -5.99 -1.05 -17.18
C GLU A 79 -5.97 -1.41 -15.69
N TYR A 80 -5.06 -0.82 -14.92
CA TYR A 80 -4.92 -1.07 -13.50
C TYR A 80 -5.85 -0.18 -12.68
N THR A 81 -6.46 -0.75 -11.65
CA THR A 81 -7.38 -0.03 -10.76
C THR A 81 -6.91 -0.01 -9.32
N ILE A 82 -7.44 0.94 -8.54
CA ILE A 82 -7.15 1.04 -7.11
C ILE A 82 -7.68 -0.16 -6.33
N GLU A 83 -8.80 -0.76 -6.76
CA GLU A 83 -9.34 -1.97 -6.16
C GLU A 83 -8.42 -3.17 -6.36
N GLN A 84 -7.77 -3.28 -7.53
CA GLN A 84 -6.76 -4.31 -7.79
C GLN A 84 -5.54 -4.11 -6.86
N TYR A 85 -5.03 -2.88 -6.74
CA TYR A 85 -3.94 -2.57 -5.80
C TYR A 85 -4.29 -2.97 -4.37
N ILE A 86 -5.46 -2.55 -3.88
CA ILE A 86 -5.91 -2.84 -2.52
C ILE A 86 -6.05 -4.35 -2.31
N LYS A 87 -6.61 -5.07 -3.29
CA LYS A 87 -6.76 -6.53 -3.24
C LYS A 87 -5.39 -7.21 -3.16
N GLU A 88 -4.48 -6.90 -4.08
CA GLU A 88 -3.15 -7.50 -4.13
C GLU A 88 -2.31 -7.13 -2.90
N LEU A 89 -2.45 -5.92 -2.36
CA LEU A 89 -1.80 -5.52 -1.12
C LEU A 89 -2.28 -6.39 0.06
N ARG A 90 -3.58 -6.67 0.15
CA ARG A 90 -4.12 -7.57 1.19
C ARG A 90 -3.63 -9.00 1.03
N GLU A 91 -3.55 -9.49 -0.20
CA GLU A 91 -2.99 -10.81 -0.52
C GLU A 91 -1.51 -10.89 -0.12
N LEU A 92 -0.71 -9.89 -0.48
CA LEU A 92 0.69 -9.80 -0.07
C LEU A 92 0.83 -9.78 1.46
N ILE A 93 0.07 -8.93 2.16
CA ILE A 93 0.05 -8.91 3.63
C ILE A 93 -0.29 -10.28 4.21
N SER A 94 -1.20 -11.03 3.58
CA SER A 94 -1.56 -12.37 4.05
C SER A 94 -0.45 -13.40 3.82
N ILE A 95 0.38 -13.24 2.78
CA ILE A 95 1.53 -14.10 2.50
C ILE A 95 2.67 -13.83 3.48
N LEU A 96 2.86 -12.56 3.87
CA LEU A 96 3.98 -12.13 4.71
C LEU A 96 3.74 -12.30 6.23
N LYS A 97 2.52 -12.64 6.66
CA LYS A 97 2.18 -12.93 8.06
C LYS A 97 2.46 -14.37 8.43
#